data_AF-A0A496P213-F1
#
_entry.id   AF-A0A496P213-F1
#
_cell.length_a   1.000
_cell.length_b   1.000
_cell.length_c   1.000
_cell.angle_alpha   90.00
_cell.angle_beta   90.00
_cell.angle_gamma   90.00
#
_symmetry.space_group_name_H-M   'P 1'
#
loop_
_entity.id
_entity.type
_entity.pdbx_description
1 polymer ?
#
loop_
_entity_poly.entity_id
_entity_poly.type
_entity_poly.pdbx_seq_one_letter_code
_entity_poly.pdbx_strand_id
1 'polypeptide(L)' 'KGGVKVTNSEGQTFVMKSIYWDKRNKQMYTKDSVFISDKEGNVFVAANGMVAKDDFTEYTFYNNSGEINPKKMPDK' A
#
# COMPACT_ATOMS: atom_id res chain seq x y z
N LYS A 1 16.75 -6.89 -2.39
CA LYS A 1 15.88 -7.92 -1.73
C LYS A 1 15.98 -7.71 -0.23
N GLY A 2 14.85 -7.49 0.45
CA GLY A 2 14.73 -7.52 1.91
C GLY A 2 14.05 -6.28 2.50
N GLY A 3 12.84 -6.45 3.05
CA GLY A 3 12.21 -5.51 4.00
C GLY A 3 11.96 -4.11 3.47
N VAL A 4 11.17 -3.97 2.41
CA VAL A 4 10.83 -2.66 1.87
C VAL A 4 9.77 -2.03 2.76
N LYS A 5 10.06 -0.84 3.28
CA LYS A 5 9.13 0.03 3.99
C LYS A 5 9.01 1.34 3.23
N VAL A 6 7.79 1.70 2.84
CA VAL A 6 7.46 2.99 2.23
C VAL A 6 6.54 3.74 3.17
N THR A 7 6.72 5.04 3.32
CA THR A 7 5.81 5.91 4.06
C THR A 7 5.41 7.06 3.15
N ASN A 8 4.10 7.27 2.96
CA ASN A 8 3.59 8.38 2.16
C ASN A 8 3.53 9.69 2.98
N SER A 9 3.17 10.79 2.35
CA SER A 9 3.04 12.12 2.98
C SER A 9 1.98 12.18 4.09
N GLU A 10 1.01 11.26 4.09
CA GLU A 10 -0.06 11.19 5.09
C GLU A 10 0.34 10.37 6.33
N GLY A 11 1.53 9.77 6.32
CA GLY A 11 2.04 8.93 7.40
C GLY A 11 1.62 7.46 7.30
N GLN A 12 0.94 7.06 6.23
CA GLN A 12 0.62 5.67 5.95
C GLN A 12 1.87 4.91 5.52
N THR A 13 2.07 3.74 6.10
CA THR A 13 3.24 2.90 5.90
C THR A 13 2.85 1.62 5.16
N PHE A 14 3.63 1.25 4.16
CA PHE A 14 3.50 0.05 3.34
C PHE A 14 4.74 -0.81 3.56
N VAL A 15 4.57 -2.04 4.03
CA VAL A 15 5.66 -3.00 4.25
C VAL A 15 5.47 -4.23 3.37
N MET A 16 6.50 -4.58 2.60
CA MET A 16 6.48 -5.72 1.70
C MET A 16 7.88 -6.33 1.51
N LYS A 17 7.97 -7.51 0.94
CA LYS A 17 9.24 -8.23 0.76
C LYS A 17 10.09 -7.65 -0.38
N SER A 18 9.45 -7.26 -1.48
CA SER A 18 10.07 -6.69 -2.66
C SER A 18 9.13 -5.73 -3.38
N ILE A 19 9.69 -4.75 -4.08
CA ILE A 19 8.98 -3.84 -4.96
C ILE A 19 9.83 -3.63 -6.22
N TYR A 20 9.17 -3.42 -7.35
CA TYR A 20 9.79 -3.24 -8.65
C TYR A 20 9.39 -1.87 -9.20
N TRP A 21 10.32 -1.18 -9.85
CA TRP A 21 10.06 0.11 -10.48
C TRP A 21 10.05 -0.04 -12.00
N ASP A 22 8.89 0.18 -12.60
CA ASP A 22 8.76 0.48 -14.02
C ASP A 22 8.96 1.98 -14.24
N LYS A 23 10.21 2.36 -14.54
CA LYS A 23 10.58 3.76 -14.82
C LYS A 23 9.90 4.32 -16.07
N ARG A 24 9.57 3.47 -17.04
CA ARG A 24 8.95 3.90 -18.30
C ARG A 24 7.52 4.36 -18.06
N ASN A 25 6.79 3.60 -17.25
CA ASN A 25 5.41 3.89 -16.91
C ASN A 25 5.25 4.68 -15.60
N LYS A 26 6.36 5.02 -14.93
CA LYS A 26 6.37 5.70 -13.62
C LYS A 26 5.53 4.97 -12.58
N GLN A 27 5.67 3.65 -12.54
CA GLN A 27 4.87 2.78 -11.67
C GLN A 27 5.76 1.90 -10.80
N MET A 28 5.39 1.82 -9.53
CA MET A 28 5.94 0.87 -8.58
C MET A 28 4.95 -0.28 -8.43
N TYR A 29 5.42 -1.52 -8.45
CA TYR A 29 4.55 -2.67 -8.28
C TYR A 29 5.18 -3.76 -7.43
N THR A 30 4.34 -4.52 -6.75
CA THR A 30 4.73 -5.73 -6.06
C THR A 30 3.67 -6.81 -6.21
N LYS A 31 4.12 -8.06 -6.23
CA LYS A 31 3.28 -9.25 -6.14
C LYS A 31 3.26 -9.83 -4.73
N ASP A 32 4.09 -9.29 -3.84
CA ASP A 32 4.11 -9.71 -2.44
C ASP A 32 2.90 -9.14 -1.71
N SER A 33 2.49 -9.78 -0.62
CA SER A 33 1.54 -9.17 0.28
C SER A 33 2.09 -7.87 0.87
N VAL A 34 1.23 -6.86 0.98
CA VAL A 34 1.57 -5.54 1.51
C VAL A 34 0.85 -5.34 2.83
N PHE A 35 1.62 -5.14 3.89
CA PHE A 35 1.10 -4.74 5.20
C PHE A 35 1.01 -3.23 5.23
N ILE A 36 -0.18 -2.72 5.47
CA ILE A 36 -0.49 -1.29 5.47
C ILE A 36 -0.81 -0.89 6.90
N SER A 37 -0.17 0.15 7.39
CA SER A 37 -0.49 0.73 8.69
C SER A 37 -0.66 2.24 8.54
N ASP A 38 -1.70 2.79 9.13
CA ASP A 38 -1.87 4.25 9.21
C ASP A 38 -1.26 4.82 10.49
N LYS A 39 -1.27 6.15 10.59
CA LYS A 39 -0.75 6.89 11.75
C LYS A 39 -1.48 6.59 13.06
N GLU A 40 -2.69 6.03 13.00
CA GLU A 40 -3.48 5.66 14.17
C GLU A 40 -3.23 4.21 14.62
N GLY A 41 -2.41 3.48 13.86
CA GLY A 41 -2.07 2.08 14.13
C GLY A 41 -3.10 1.07 13.60
N ASN A 42 -4.06 1.48 12.77
CA ASN A 42 -4.92 0.50 12.09
C ASN A 42 -4.07 -0.26 11.06
N VAL A 43 -4.24 -1.58 10.99
CA VAL A 43 -3.46 -2.45 10.09
C VAL A 43 -4.36 -3.16 9.10
N PHE A 44 -4.00 -3.09 7.82
CA PHE A 44 -4.66 -3.80 6.72
C PHE A 44 -3.65 -4.66 5.97
N VAL A 45 -4.08 -5.79 5.44
CA VAL A 45 -3.22 -6.67 4.65
C VAL A 45 -3.78 -6.76 3.24
N ALA A 46 -2.98 -6.32 2.26
CA ALA A 46 -3.26 -6.54 0.87
C ALA A 46 -2.54 -7.78 0.37
N ALA A 47 -3.24 -8.90 0.22
CA ALA A 47 -2.62 -10.21 0.00
C ALA A 47 -2.05 -10.41 -1.42
N ASN A 48 -2.65 -9.79 -2.44
CA ASN A 48 -2.34 -10.07 -3.85
C ASN A 48 -1.57 -8.94 -4.56
N GLY A 49 -0.78 -8.18 -3.81
CA GLY A 49 0.10 -7.16 -4.36
C GLY A 49 -0.53 -5.78 -4.53
N MET A 50 0.26 -4.90 -5.14
CA MET A 50 -0.03 -3.48 -5.27
C MET A 50 0.60 -2.94 -6.55
N VAL A 51 -0.08 -1.98 -7.18
CA VAL A 51 0.50 -1.05 -8.16
C VAL A 51 0.30 0.36 -7.64
N ALA A 52 1.34 1.18 -7.68
CA ALA A 52 1.33 2.57 -7.25
C ALA A 52 2.03 3.45 -8.30
N LYS A 53 1.70 4.74 -8.32
CA LYS A 53 2.57 5.74 -8.97
C LYS A 53 3.94 5.75 -8.27
N ASP A 54 4.99 6.14 -8.99
CA ASP A 54 6.34 6.18 -8.44
C ASP A 54 6.54 7.24 -7.34
N ASP A 55 5.63 8.21 -7.25
CA ASP A 55 5.50 9.17 -6.15
C ASP A 55 4.55 8.73 -5.02
N PHE A 56 3.93 7.55 -5.13
CA PHE A 56 2.96 6.99 -4.17
C PHE A 56 1.73 7.89 -3.90
N THR A 57 1.41 8.85 -4.79
CA THR A 57 0.20 9.68 -4.68
C THR A 57 -1.07 8.89 -4.93
N GLU A 58 -1.00 7.84 -5.76
CA GLU A 58 -2.09 6.91 -6.03
C GLU A 58 -1.57 5.48 -5.98
N TYR A 59 -2.38 4.59 -5.41
CA TYR A 59 -2.09 3.17 -5.35
C TYR A 59 -3.38 2.33 -5.36
N THR A 60 -3.29 1.18 -6.01
CA THR A 60 -4.35 0.19 -6.10
C THR A 60 -3.83 -1.14 -5.59
N PHE A 61 -4.61 -1.77 -4.74
CA PHE A 61 -4.34 -3.11 -4.26
C PHE A 61 -5.29 -4.11 -4.92
N TYR A 62 -4.81 -5.30 -5.28
CA TYR A 62 -5.63 -6.31 -5.95
C TYR A 62 -6.22 -7.33 -4.97
N ASN A 63 -7.48 -7.74 -5.14
CA ASN A 63 -8.14 -8.82 -4.39
C ASN A 63 -7.91 -8.79 -2.87
N ASN A 64 -8.21 -7.67 -2.21
CA ASN A 64 -7.99 -7.54 -0.77
C ASN A 64 -9.29 -7.61 -0.01
N SER A 65 -9.31 -8.49 0.98
CA SER A 65 -10.32 -8.54 2.03
C SER A 65 -9.79 -7.83 3.26
N GLY A 66 -10.56 -6.89 3.81
CA GLY A 66 -10.24 -6.23 5.07
C GLY A 66 -11.52 -5.84 5.80
N GLU A 67 -11.50 -5.88 7.12
CA GLU A 67 -12.56 -5.29 7.93
C GLU A 67 -12.37 -3.78 7.94
N ILE A 68 -13.20 -3.05 7.19
CA ILE A 68 -13.20 -1.60 7.26
C ILE A 68 -14.04 -1.22 8.47
N ASN A 69 -13.45 -0.48 9.42
CA ASN A 69 -14.23 0.13 10.49
C ASN A 69 -15.06 1.28 9.88
N PRO A 70 -16.40 1.14 9.77
CA PRO A 70 -17.23 2.12 9.07
C PRO A 70 -17.17 3.51 9.73
N LYS A 71 -16.83 3.56 11.03
CA LYS A 71 -16.70 4.81 11.79
C LYS A 71 -15.50 5.68 11.37
N LYS A 72 -14.60 5.15 10.54
CA LYS A 72 -13.40 5.86 10.04
C LYS A 72 -13.43 6.10 8.53
N MET A 73 -14.52 5.76 7.84
CA MET A 73 -14.69 6.13 6.45
C MET A 73 -15.03 7.63 6.37
N PRO A 74 -14.41 8.39 5.45
CA PRO A 74 -14.85 9.76 5.20
C PRO A 74 -16.30 9.74 4.67
N ASP A 75 -17.14 10.59 5.25
CA ASP A 75 -18.49 10.82 4.74
C ASP A 75 -18.40 11.37 3.30
N LYS A 76 -19.31 10.89 2.44
CA LYS A 76 -19.38 11.26 1.02
C LYS A 76 -19.63 12.75 0.79
#